data_AF-A0A9D6SLW5-F1
#
_entry.id   AF-A0A9D6SLW5-F1
#
_cell.length_a   1.000
_cell.length_b   1.000
_cell.length_c   1.000
_cell.angle_alpha   90.00
_cell.angle_beta   90.00
_cell.angle_gamma   90.00
#
_symmetry.space_group_name_H-M   'P 1'
#
loop_
_entity.id
_entity.type
_entity.pdbx_description
1 polymer ?
#
loop_
_entity_poly.entity_id
_entity_poly.type
_entity_poly.pdbx_seq_one_letter_code
_entity_poly.pdbx_strand_id
1 'polypeptide(L)' 'MPDKPDSDQLKGPGGMTMRQLHELVKQSAARDRVAGKVSNKLTQKPNRWQRFVRYVWDKKKG' A
#
# COMPACT_ATOMS: atom_id res chain seq x y z
N MET A 1 -11.30 -22.64 -20.56
CA MET A 1 -10.85 -21.24 -20.49
C MET A 1 -11.64 -20.62 -19.35
N PRO A 2 -11.05 -20.16 -18.23
CA PRO A 2 -11.85 -19.63 -17.14
C PRO A 2 -12.43 -18.28 -17.57
N ASP A 3 -13.76 -18.20 -17.63
CA ASP A 3 -14.52 -16.99 -17.83
C ASP A 3 -14.10 -15.97 -16.76
N LYS A 4 -13.42 -14.90 -17.18
CA LYS A 4 -13.10 -13.78 -16.31
C LYS A 4 -14.44 -13.21 -15.83
N PRO A 5 -14.75 -13.23 -14.52
CA PRO A 5 -15.97 -12.63 -14.03
C PRO A 5 -15.97 -11.16 -14.43
N ASP A 6 -17.01 -10.76 -15.16
CA ASP A 6 -17.11 -9.45 -15.76
C ASP A 6 -17.02 -8.39 -14.66
N SER A 7 -15.92 -7.62 -14.66
CA SER A 7 -15.53 -6.77 -13.53
C SER A 7 -16.45 -5.57 -13.32
N ASP A 8 -17.42 -5.37 -14.21
CA ASP A 8 -18.52 -4.40 -14.08
C ASP A 8 -19.70 -4.93 -13.26
N GLN A 9 -19.80 -6.24 -13.03
CA GLN A 9 -20.86 -6.83 -12.20
C GLN A 9 -20.47 -6.90 -10.71
N LEU A 10 -19.18 -6.82 -10.40
CA LEU A 10 -18.65 -6.80 -9.04
C LEU A 10 -18.63 -5.37 -8.50
N LYS A 11 -19.70 -5.02 -7.78
CA LYS A 11 -19.87 -3.74 -7.07
C LYS A 11 -19.28 -3.84 -5.66
N GLY A 12 -18.32 -2.98 -5.36
CA GLY A 12 -17.78 -2.79 -4.02
C GLY A 12 -18.66 -1.87 -3.16
N PRO A 13 -18.27 -1.61 -1.90
CA PRO A 13 -18.99 -0.69 -1.02
C PRO A 13 -19.13 0.69 -1.68
N GLY A 14 -20.35 1.25 -1.68
CA GLY A 14 -20.67 2.52 -2.35
C GLY A 14 -20.99 2.42 -3.85
N GLY A 15 -21.10 1.20 -4.41
CA GLY A 15 -21.52 1.00 -5.81
C GLY A 15 -20.42 1.18 -6.86
N MET A 16 -19.16 1.34 -6.44
CA MET A 16 -18.01 1.39 -7.35
C MET A 16 -17.74 0.03 -7.98
N THR A 17 -17.42 0.01 -9.28
CA THR A 17 -17.00 -1.22 -9.95
C THR A 17 -15.56 -1.56 -9.57
N MET A 18 -15.20 -2.85 -9.63
CA MET A 18 -13.84 -3.31 -9.33
C MET A 18 -12.79 -2.62 -10.21
N ARG A 19 -13.15 -2.26 -11.45
CA ARG A 19 -12.29 -1.48 -12.37
C ARG A 19 -11.99 -0.09 -11.83
N GLN A 20 -13.01 0.62 -11.33
CA GLN A 20 -12.85 1.96 -10.75
C GLN A 20 -12.02 1.91 -9.47
N LEU A 21 -12.26 0.90 -8.62
CA LEU A 21 -11.46 0.69 -7.41
C LEU A 21 -9.98 0.45 -7.75
N HIS A 22 -9.71 -0.40 -8.74
CA HIS A 22 -8.35 -0.67 -9.21
C HIS A 22 -7.65 0.59 -9.73
N GLU A 23 -8.33 1.41 -10.53
CA GLU A 23 -7.74 2.65 -11.04
C GLU A 23 -7.51 3.67 -9.93
N LEU A 24 -8.46 3.81 -8.99
CA LEU A 24 -8.29 4.70 -7.83
C LEU A 24 -7.11 4.26 -6.95
N VAL A 25 -7.02 2.96 -6.65
CA VAL A 25 -5.92 2.38 -5.87
C VAL A 25 -4.59 2.57 -6.60
N LYS A 26 -4.55 2.35 -7.92
CA LYS A 26 -3.35 2.55 -8.75
C LYS A 26 -2.90 4.02 -8.74
N GLN A 27 -3.82 4.96 -8.85
CA GLN A 27 -3.54 6.39 -8.78
C GLN A 27 -3.03 6.79 -7.39
N SER A 28 -3.67 6.32 -6.33
CA SER A 28 -3.25 6.59 -4.95
C SER A 28 -1.86 6.00 -4.67
N ALA A 29 -1.63 4.74 -5.05
CA ALA A 29 -0.34 4.08 -4.87
C ALA A 29 0.77 4.74 -5.69
N ALA A 30 0.47 5.21 -6.91
CA ALA A 30 1.42 5.98 -7.71
C ALA A 30 1.78 7.31 -7.05
N ARG A 31 0.77 8.04 -6.53
CA ARG A 31 0.97 9.28 -5.78
C ARG A 31 1.84 9.06 -4.54
N ASP A 32 1.54 8.03 -3.75
CA ASP A 32 2.30 7.71 -2.53
C ASP A 32 3.73 7.26 -2.86
N ARG A 33 3.91 6.53 -3.97
CA ARG A 33 5.24 6.15 -4.44
C ARG A 33 6.05 7.35 -4.91
N VAL A 34 5.42 8.33 -5.56
CA VAL A 34 6.09 9.59 -5.93
C VAL A 34 6.43 10.38 -4.67
N ALA A 35 5.51 10.54 -3.74
CA ALA A 35 5.75 11.23 -2.46
C ALA A 35 6.86 10.54 -1.63
N GLY A 36 6.86 9.22 -1.56
CA GLY A 36 7.88 8.42 -0.87
C GLY A 36 9.24 8.38 -1.59
N LYS A 37 9.29 8.68 -2.90
CA LYS A 37 10.56 8.88 -3.63
C LYS A 37 11.14 10.27 -3.40
N VAL A 38 10.29 11.28 -3.17
CA VAL A 38 10.71 12.66 -2.87
C VAL A 38 11.18 12.82 -1.42
N SER A 39 10.71 11.97 -0.49
CA SER A 39 11.27 11.92 0.86
C SER A 39 12.69 11.32 0.83
N ASN A 40 13.67 12.22 0.89
CA ASN A 40 15.10 11.93 0.96
C ASN A 40 15.39 10.85 2.03
N LYS A 41 15.66 9.62 1.58
CA LYS A 41 15.95 8.46 2.45
C LYS A 41 17.15 8.67 3.38
N LEU A 42 17.98 9.68 3.12
CA LEU A 42 19.18 9.97 3.90
C LEU A 42 18.92 10.90 5.10
N THR A 43 17.75 11.54 5.19
CA THR A 43 17.44 12.51 6.27
C THR A 43 16.27 12.12 7.17
N GLN A 44 15.53 11.05 6.85
CA GLN A 44 14.47 10.57 7.75
C GLN A 44 15.10 9.94 8.99
N LYS A 45 15.16 10.72 10.08
CA LYS A 45 15.45 10.21 11.42
C LYS A 45 14.59 8.97 11.66
N PRO A 46 15.17 7.83 12.06
CA PRO A 46 14.42 6.59 12.20
C PRO A 46 13.26 6.80 13.18
N ASN A 47 12.06 6.50 12.70
CA ASN A 47 10.83 6.71 13.47
C ASN A 47 10.85 5.83 14.73
N ARG A 48 10.24 6.29 15.83
CA ARG A 48 10.18 5.55 17.12
C ARG A 48 9.64 4.13 16.93
N TRP A 49 8.70 3.95 16.00
CA TRP A 49 8.12 2.66 15.66
C TRP A 49 9.10 1.71 14.95
N GLN A 50 9.94 2.23 14.03
CA GLN A 50 11.00 1.43 13.40
C GLN A 50 12.04 0.97 14.43
N ARG A 51 12.37 1.82 15.41
CA ARG A 51 13.24 1.43 16.53
C ARG A 51 12.62 0.34 17.39
N PHE A 52 11.32 0.42 17.68
CA PHE A 52 10.59 -0.60 18.43
C PHE A 52 10.56 -1.94 17.69
N VAL A 53 10.23 -1.94 16.39
CA VAL A 53 10.25 -3.17 15.58
C VAL A 53 11.64 -3.80 15.58
N ARG A 54 12.70 -2.99 15.45
CA ARG A 54 14.08 -3.50 15.50
C ARG A 54 14.41 -4.09 16.88
N TYR A 55 14.01 -3.44 17.97
CA TYR A 55 14.21 -3.94 19.33
C TYR A 55 13.48 -5.27 19.59
N VAL A 56 12.23 -5.40 19.17
CA VAL A 56 11.46 -6.64 19.33
C VAL A 56 12.08 -7.78 18.53
N TRP A 57 12.60 -7.48 17.34
CA TRP A 57 13.22 -8.50 16.49
C TRP A 57 14.58 -8.96 17.02
N ASP A 58 15.38 -8.04 17.56
CA ASP A 58 16.63 -8.33 18.26
C ASP A 58 16.39 -9.21 19.50
N LYS A 59 15.39 -8.85 20.30
CA LYS A 59 14.96 -9.61 21.49
C LYS A 59 14.42 -11.01 21.21
N LYS A 60 13.94 -11.28 19.98
CA LYS A 60 13.46 -12.61 19.57
C LYS A 60 14.58 -13.49 18.99
N LYS A 61 15.73 -12.89 18.65
CA LYS A 61 16.86 -13.58 18.02
C LYS A 61 17.97 -13.95 19.02
N GLY A 62 17.94 -13.40 20.23
CA GLY A 62 18.70 -13.86 21.40
C GLY A 62 17.81 -14.66 22.34
#